data_AF-A0A2J8KT00-F1
#
_entry.id   AF-A0A2J8KT00-F1
#
_cell.length_a   1.000
_cell.length_b   1.000
_cell.length_c   1.000
_cell.angle_alpha   90.00
_cell.angle_beta   90.00
_cell.angle_gamma   90.00
#
_symmetry.space_group_name_H-M   'P 1'
#
loop_
_entity.id
_entity.type
_entity.pdbx_description
1 polymer ?
#
loop_
_entity_poly.entity_id
_entity_poly.type
_entity_poly.pdbx_seq_one_letter_code
_entity_poly.pdbx_strand_id
1 'polypeptide(L)'
;MVRCYVEIVEKLPERRPDPATIEGCAQLKPNNYLLAWHTPFNEKGSGFGAATKAMCIGLRYWKPERLETLIEVSVECGRMTHNHPTGFLGSLCTALFVSFAAQGKPLVQWGRDMLRAVPLAEEYCRKTIRHTAEYQEHWFYFEAKWQFYLEERKISKDSENKAIFPDNYDAEEREK
;
A
#
# COMPACT_ATOMS: atom_id res chain seq x y z
N MET A 1 -0.29 -8.56 15.02
CA MET A 1 -1.02 -8.15 13.80
C MET A 1 -1.94 -9.26 13.31
N VAL A 2 -1.42 -10.44 12.92
CA VAL A 2 -2.23 -11.59 12.44
C VAL A 2 -3.45 -11.91 13.31
N ARG A 3 -3.26 -12.13 14.62
CA ARG A 3 -4.35 -12.44 15.56
C ARG A 3 -5.45 -11.37 15.54
N CYS A 4 -5.05 -10.10 15.54
CA CYS A 4 -5.99 -8.97 15.49
C CYS A 4 -6.80 -8.98 14.19
N TYR A 5 -6.21 -9.34 13.05
CA TYR A 5 -6.92 -9.43 11.76
C TYR A 5 -7.93 -10.58 11.73
N VAL A 6 -7.58 -11.73 12.27
CA VAL A 6 -8.50 -12.87 12.38
C VAL A 6 -9.66 -12.55 13.34
N GLU A 7 -9.35 -12.07 14.54
CA GLU A 7 -10.34 -11.78 15.57
C GLU A 7 -11.33 -10.67 15.16
N ILE A 8 -10.87 -9.64 14.43
CA ILE A 8 -11.75 -8.51 14.10
C ILE A 8 -12.73 -8.84 12.97
N VAL A 9 -12.37 -9.72 12.04
CA VAL A 9 -13.25 -10.15 10.95
C VAL A 9 -14.44 -10.95 11.50
N GLU A 10 -14.22 -11.77 12.53
CA GLU A 10 -15.30 -12.49 13.23
C GLU A 10 -16.26 -11.56 13.99
N LYS A 11 -15.75 -10.42 14.48
CA LYS A 11 -16.50 -9.47 15.32
C LYS A 11 -17.25 -8.38 14.55
N LEU A 12 -17.09 -8.29 13.23
CA LEU A 12 -17.71 -7.25 12.41
C LEU A 12 -18.68 -7.81 11.33
N PRO A 13 -19.64 -8.70 11.68
CA PRO A 13 -20.53 -9.32 10.69
C PRO A 13 -21.52 -8.33 10.05
N GLU A 14 -21.83 -7.22 10.72
CA GLU A 14 -22.77 -6.20 10.22
C GLU A 14 -22.13 -5.18 9.28
N ARG A 15 -20.79 -5.11 9.23
CA ARG A 15 -20.08 -4.33 8.22
C ARG A 15 -19.99 -5.17 6.96
N ARG A 16 -19.91 -4.54 5.78
CA ARG A 16 -19.56 -5.23 4.53
C ARG A 16 -18.03 -5.15 4.37
N PRO A 17 -17.23 -6.04 5.00
CA PRO A 17 -15.80 -6.04 4.78
C PRO A 17 -15.51 -6.34 3.31
N ASP A 18 -14.41 -5.77 2.84
CA ASP A 18 -13.85 -6.07 1.54
C ASP A 18 -13.63 -7.60 1.38
N PRO A 19 -14.08 -8.23 0.27
CA PRO A 19 -13.97 -9.67 0.08
C PRO A 19 -12.54 -10.20 0.18
N ALA A 20 -11.55 -9.48 -0.34
CA ALA A 20 -10.14 -9.87 -0.25
C ALA A 20 -9.65 -9.87 1.20
N THR A 21 -10.15 -8.97 2.04
CA THR A 21 -9.90 -8.96 3.49
C THR A 21 -10.43 -10.22 4.17
N ILE A 22 -11.67 -10.63 3.88
CA ILE A 22 -12.25 -11.86 4.46
C ILE A 22 -11.45 -13.08 4.02
N GLU A 23 -11.25 -13.22 2.71
CA GLU A 23 -10.54 -14.35 2.10
C GLU A 23 -9.11 -14.45 2.63
N GLY A 24 -8.40 -13.32 2.68
CA GLY A 24 -7.05 -13.25 3.21
C GLY A 24 -6.99 -13.65 4.68
N CYS A 25 -7.88 -13.11 5.51
CA CYS A 25 -7.95 -13.46 6.93
C CYS A 25 -8.25 -14.96 7.17
N ALA A 26 -9.08 -15.58 6.33
CA ALA A 26 -9.38 -17.00 6.42
C ALA A 26 -8.15 -17.90 6.12
N GLN A 27 -7.16 -17.37 5.40
CA GLN A 27 -5.93 -18.10 5.07
C GLN A 27 -4.81 -17.91 6.10
N LEU A 28 -4.95 -16.94 7.02
CA LEU A 28 -3.99 -16.69 8.08
C LEU A 28 -3.97 -17.84 9.10
N LYS A 29 -2.78 -18.09 9.67
CA LYS A 29 -2.55 -19.22 10.59
C LYS A 29 -2.01 -18.69 11.92
N PRO A 30 -2.82 -18.05 12.77
CA PRO A 30 -2.34 -17.34 13.98
C PRO A 30 -1.59 -18.22 14.99
N ASN A 31 -1.70 -19.55 14.88
CA ASN A 31 -1.01 -20.53 15.72
C ASN A 31 0.28 -21.12 15.07
N ASN A 32 0.59 -20.76 13.82
CA ASN A 32 1.81 -21.18 13.13
C ASN A 32 2.88 -20.08 13.22
N TYR A 33 3.80 -20.18 14.18
CA TYR A 33 4.80 -19.15 14.45
C TYR A 33 5.80 -18.89 13.31
N LEU A 34 5.93 -19.80 12.33
CA LEU A 34 6.84 -19.65 11.19
C LEU A 34 6.17 -18.99 9.98
N LEU A 35 4.88 -19.27 9.75
CA LEU A 35 4.17 -18.87 8.53
C LEU A 35 2.80 -18.24 8.80
N ALA A 36 2.60 -17.66 9.99
CA ALA A 36 1.29 -17.17 10.44
C ALA A 36 0.64 -16.14 9.52
N TRP A 37 1.45 -15.31 8.86
CA TRP A 37 1.00 -14.18 8.02
C TRP A 37 1.13 -14.43 6.52
N HIS A 38 1.70 -15.56 6.11
CA HIS A 38 1.90 -15.87 4.70
C HIS A 38 0.60 -16.32 4.05
N THR A 39 0.23 -15.64 2.98
CA THR A 39 -0.88 -15.97 2.09
C THR A 39 -0.34 -16.17 0.66
N PRO A 40 -0.98 -17.00 -0.17
CA PRO A 40 -0.65 -17.11 -1.59
C PRO A 40 -0.93 -15.79 -2.32
N PHE A 41 -0.44 -15.67 -3.55
CA PHE A 41 -0.84 -14.58 -4.44
C PHE A 41 -2.37 -14.60 -4.63
N ASN A 42 -3.00 -13.41 -4.67
CA ASN A 42 -4.43 -13.28 -4.89
C ASN A 42 -4.69 -12.26 -6.00
N GLU A 43 -5.14 -12.72 -7.17
CA GLU A 43 -5.50 -11.87 -8.31
C GLU A 43 -6.58 -10.83 -7.95
N LYS A 44 -7.50 -11.18 -7.03
CA LYS A 44 -8.54 -10.27 -6.52
C LYS A 44 -8.06 -9.38 -5.36
N GLY A 45 -6.80 -9.52 -4.95
CA GLY A 45 -6.18 -8.78 -3.85
C GLY A 45 -5.80 -7.33 -4.19
N SER A 46 -6.24 -6.78 -5.33
CA SER A 46 -5.91 -5.43 -5.79
C SER A 46 -6.71 -4.31 -5.10
N GLY A 47 -7.67 -4.66 -4.23
CA GLY A 47 -8.52 -3.71 -3.51
C GLY A 47 -7.80 -2.80 -2.52
N PHE A 48 -8.51 -1.79 -2.01
CA PHE A 48 -7.97 -0.77 -1.11
C PHE A 48 -7.86 -1.21 0.36
N GLY A 49 -8.37 -2.40 0.72
CA GLY A 49 -8.50 -2.83 2.12
C GLY A 49 -7.17 -2.97 2.85
N ALA A 50 -6.05 -3.14 2.15
CA ALA A 50 -4.71 -3.05 2.74
C ALA A 50 -4.29 -1.62 3.06
N ALA A 51 -4.61 -0.65 2.19
CA ALA A 51 -4.27 0.75 2.38
C ALA A 51 -4.95 1.35 3.61
N THR A 52 -6.26 1.11 3.78
CA THR A 52 -7.08 1.73 4.83
C THR A 52 -6.73 1.35 6.27
N LYS A 53 -5.83 0.39 6.47
CA LYS A 53 -5.37 -0.06 7.78
C LYS A 53 -3.89 0.21 8.05
N ALA A 54 -3.18 0.84 7.10
CA ALA A 54 -1.73 1.01 7.17
C ALA A 54 -1.27 2.35 7.78
N MET A 55 -2.18 3.30 8.03
CA MET A 55 -1.82 4.63 8.55
C MET A 55 -1.00 4.57 9.85
N CYS A 56 -1.37 3.68 10.78
CA CYS A 56 -0.69 3.55 12.06
C CYS A 56 0.76 3.05 11.93
N ILE A 57 1.10 2.36 10.84
CA ILE A 57 2.48 1.93 10.52
C ILE A 57 3.35 3.16 10.25
N GLY A 58 2.82 4.12 9.48
CA GLY A 58 3.49 5.39 9.21
C GLY A 58 3.75 6.19 10.49
N LEU A 59 2.78 6.25 11.41
CA LEU A 59 2.98 6.88 12.73
C LEU A 59 4.00 6.12 13.59
N ARG A 60 4.04 4.79 13.51
CA ARG A 60 4.93 3.96 14.33
C ARG A 60 6.40 4.06 13.88
N TYR A 61 6.63 4.16 12.58
CA TYR A 61 7.95 4.15 11.94
C TYR A 61 8.22 5.46 11.18
N TRP A 62 7.79 6.59 11.75
CA TRP A 62 7.78 7.87 11.04
C TRP A 62 9.16 8.46 10.75
N LYS A 63 10.20 8.08 11.49
CA LYS A 63 11.53 8.68 11.38
C LYS A 63 12.26 8.20 10.11
N PRO A 64 13.06 9.06 9.43
CA PRO A 64 13.79 8.68 8.22
C PRO A 64 14.66 7.44 8.37
N GLU A 65 15.28 7.23 9.53
CA GLU A 65 16.16 6.08 9.80
C GLU A 65 15.38 4.75 9.94
N ARG A 66 14.04 4.81 9.93
CA ARG A 66 13.15 3.65 10.00
C ARG A 66 12.48 3.32 8.67
N LEU A 67 12.91 3.96 7.56
CA LEU A 67 12.30 3.76 6.23
C LEU A 67 12.26 2.28 5.82
N GLU A 68 13.36 1.54 5.99
CA GLU A 68 13.42 0.11 5.68
C GLU A 68 12.36 -0.66 6.47
N THR A 69 12.32 -0.49 7.80
CA THR A 69 11.30 -1.13 8.66
C THR A 69 9.87 -0.74 8.27
N LEU A 70 9.64 0.52 7.88
CA LEU A 70 8.33 0.97 7.40
C LEU A 70 7.93 0.21 6.13
N ILE A 71 8.85 0.06 5.18
CA ILE A 71 8.64 -0.67 3.92
C ILE A 71 8.28 -2.12 4.23
N GLU A 72 9.13 -2.83 4.99
CA GLU A 72 8.93 -4.24 5.30
C GLU A 72 7.58 -4.48 5.99
N VAL A 73 7.30 -3.71 7.05
CA VAL A 73 6.09 -3.89 7.86
C VAL A 73 4.84 -3.52 7.06
N SER A 74 4.87 -2.46 6.25
CA SER A 74 3.70 -2.07 5.43
C SER A 74 3.42 -3.04 4.30
N VAL A 75 4.45 -3.58 3.64
CA VAL A 75 4.34 -4.60 2.61
C VAL A 75 3.77 -5.89 3.20
N GLU A 76 4.37 -6.43 4.28
CA GLU A 76 3.89 -7.66 4.92
C GLU A 76 2.48 -7.51 5.49
N CYS A 77 2.17 -6.35 6.11
CA CYS A 77 0.82 -6.01 6.56
C CYS A 77 -0.21 -6.05 5.43
N GLY A 78 0.14 -5.49 4.26
CA GLY A 78 -0.73 -5.51 3.09
C GLY A 78 -0.92 -6.92 2.57
N ARG A 79 0.18 -7.67 2.38
CA ARG A 79 0.20 -9.02 1.85
C ARG A 79 -0.60 -10.03 2.67
N MET A 80 -0.74 -9.82 3.99
CA MET A 80 -1.62 -10.66 4.83
C MET A 80 -3.05 -10.81 4.28
N THR A 81 -3.55 -9.83 3.53
CA THR A 81 -4.92 -9.87 2.96
C THR A 81 -5.02 -9.52 1.49
N HIS A 82 -4.06 -8.76 0.98
CA HIS A 82 -4.03 -8.22 -0.37
C HIS A 82 -2.67 -8.57 -0.98
N ASN A 83 -2.41 -9.87 -1.16
CA ASN A 83 -1.15 -10.32 -1.74
C ASN A 83 -1.17 -10.16 -3.26
N HIS A 84 -1.25 -8.90 -3.68
CA HIS A 84 -1.24 -8.39 -5.04
C HIS A 84 -0.53 -7.02 -4.99
N PRO A 85 0.42 -6.73 -5.90
CA PRO A 85 1.19 -5.47 -5.88
C PRO A 85 0.35 -4.21 -5.73
N THR A 86 -0.69 -4.03 -6.57
CA THR A 86 -1.63 -2.90 -6.44
C THR A 86 -2.21 -2.73 -5.03
N GLY A 87 -2.53 -3.83 -4.34
CA GLY A 87 -3.12 -3.81 -3.01
C GLY A 87 -2.09 -3.50 -1.92
N PHE A 88 -1.01 -4.29 -1.81
CA PHE A 88 -0.03 -4.09 -0.74
C PHE A 88 0.85 -2.84 -0.95
N LEU A 89 1.08 -2.38 -2.18
CA LEU A 89 1.73 -1.09 -2.43
C LEU A 89 0.83 0.07 -2.02
N GLY A 90 -0.49 -0.10 -2.00
CA GLY A 90 -1.42 0.83 -1.36
C GLY A 90 -1.20 0.97 0.15
N SER A 91 -0.89 -0.15 0.84
CA SER A 91 -0.46 -0.15 2.25
C SER A 91 0.84 0.63 2.45
N LEU A 92 1.85 0.36 1.61
CA LEU A 92 3.12 1.10 1.60
C LEU A 92 2.91 2.60 1.38
N CYS A 93 2.17 2.97 0.35
CA CYS A 93 1.85 4.37 0.03
C CYS A 93 1.23 5.09 1.22
N THR A 94 0.25 4.46 1.87
CA THR A 94 -0.43 5.03 3.04
C THR A 94 0.53 5.21 4.21
N ALA A 95 1.35 4.20 4.51
CA ALA A 95 2.33 4.29 5.58
C ALA A 95 3.38 5.38 5.31
N LEU A 96 3.85 5.51 4.06
CA LEU A 96 4.79 6.54 3.66
C LEU A 96 4.18 7.95 3.77
N PHE A 97 2.97 8.16 3.28
CA PHE A 97 2.34 9.48 3.36
C PHE A 97 2.11 9.94 4.81
N VAL A 98 1.74 9.01 5.69
CA VAL A 98 1.60 9.30 7.11
C VAL A 98 2.96 9.58 7.77
N SER A 99 4.03 8.88 7.39
CA SER A 99 5.38 9.21 7.89
C SER A 99 5.85 10.58 7.38
N PHE A 100 5.58 10.91 6.12
CA PHE A 100 5.90 12.21 5.53
C PHE A 100 5.15 13.35 6.22
N ALA A 101 3.86 13.14 6.54
CA ALA A 101 3.07 14.08 7.33
C ALA A 101 3.69 14.32 8.71
N ALA A 102 4.05 13.24 9.42
CA ALA A 102 4.70 13.32 10.72
C ALA A 102 6.09 13.98 10.68
N GLN A 103 6.80 13.89 9.55
CA GLN A 103 8.07 14.56 9.29
C GLN A 103 7.91 16.03 8.85
N GLY A 104 6.69 16.51 8.61
CA GLY A 104 6.43 17.87 8.11
C GLY A 104 6.86 18.09 6.65
N LYS A 105 6.96 17.02 5.85
CA LYS A 105 7.34 17.14 4.43
C LYS A 105 6.26 17.87 3.62
N PRO A 106 6.63 18.74 2.67
CA PRO A 106 5.67 19.36 1.75
C PRO A 106 4.83 18.33 1.00
N LEU A 107 3.50 18.46 1.06
CA LEU A 107 2.54 17.54 0.43
C LEU A 107 2.84 17.26 -1.05
N VAL A 108 3.28 18.29 -1.78
CA VAL A 108 3.60 18.21 -3.21
C VAL A 108 4.73 17.20 -3.53
N GLN A 109 5.58 16.87 -2.55
CA GLN A 109 6.69 15.94 -2.72
C GLN A 109 6.31 14.48 -2.48
N TRP A 110 5.19 14.22 -1.80
CA TRP A 110 4.88 12.90 -1.25
C TRP A 110 4.82 11.81 -2.31
N GLY A 111 4.17 12.07 -3.45
CA GLY A 111 4.07 11.08 -4.53
C GLY A 111 5.42 10.74 -5.15
N ARG A 112 6.31 11.74 -5.34
CA ARG A 112 7.66 11.52 -5.88
C ARG A 112 8.52 10.73 -4.90
N ASP A 113 8.48 11.10 -3.62
CA ASP A 113 9.21 10.39 -2.57
C ASP A 113 8.69 8.97 -2.37
N MET A 114 7.39 8.74 -2.54
CA MET A 114 6.81 7.40 -2.53
C MET A 114 7.34 6.57 -3.70
N LEU A 115 7.31 7.09 -4.93
CA LEU A 115 7.86 6.38 -6.10
C LEU A 115 9.36 6.08 -5.95
N ARG A 116 10.14 6.95 -5.29
CA ARG A 116 11.56 6.66 -4.96
C ARG A 116 11.72 5.50 -3.96
N ALA A 117 10.72 5.25 -3.12
CA ALA A 117 10.73 4.14 -2.17
C ALA A 117 10.21 2.81 -2.75
N VAL A 118 9.47 2.84 -3.87
CA VAL A 118 8.92 1.63 -4.50
C VAL A 118 10.03 0.63 -4.89
N PRO A 119 11.15 1.00 -5.54
CA PRO A 119 12.22 0.05 -5.85
C PRO A 119 12.82 -0.67 -4.63
N LEU A 120 12.83 -0.01 -3.45
CA LEU A 120 13.27 -0.64 -2.20
C LEU A 120 12.29 -1.72 -1.73
N ALA A 121 10.99 -1.48 -1.91
CA ALA A 121 9.95 -2.47 -1.66
C ALA A 121 10.04 -3.64 -2.65
N GLU A 122 10.40 -3.38 -3.91
CA GLU A 122 10.61 -4.42 -4.92
C GLU A 122 11.78 -5.32 -4.52
N GLU A 123 12.88 -4.73 -4.08
CA GLU A 123 14.05 -5.49 -3.60
C GLU A 123 13.69 -6.37 -2.40
N TYR A 124 12.93 -5.83 -1.45
CA TYR A 124 12.42 -6.61 -0.31
C TYR A 124 11.53 -7.77 -0.76
N CYS A 125 10.61 -7.52 -1.70
CA CYS A 125 9.73 -8.54 -2.26
C CYS A 125 10.52 -9.65 -2.97
N ARG A 126 11.55 -9.30 -3.76
CA ARG A 126 12.43 -10.27 -4.43
C ARG A 126 13.14 -11.20 -3.44
N LYS A 127 13.44 -10.74 -2.22
CA LYS A 127 14.06 -11.56 -1.16
C LYS A 127 13.06 -12.47 -0.44
N THR A 128 11.78 -12.10 -0.40
CA THR A 128 10.75 -12.77 0.42
C THR A 128 9.71 -13.56 -0.40
N ILE A 129 9.64 -13.34 -1.71
CA ILE A 129 8.69 -13.97 -2.64
C ILE A 129 9.43 -14.96 -3.53
N ARG A 130 8.98 -16.21 -3.53
CA ARG A 130 9.61 -17.29 -4.32
C ARG A 130 9.23 -17.27 -5.81
N HIS A 131 8.01 -16.84 -6.13
CA HIS A 131 7.48 -16.82 -7.50
C HIS A 131 7.12 -15.38 -7.88
N THR A 132 8.02 -14.68 -8.57
CA THR A 132 7.90 -13.24 -8.84
C THR A 132 7.17 -12.91 -10.14
N ALA A 133 6.97 -13.89 -11.04
CA ALA A 133 6.38 -13.65 -12.36
C ALA A 133 4.98 -13.01 -12.27
N GLU A 134 4.13 -13.51 -11.37
CA GLU A 134 2.77 -13.00 -11.13
C GLU A 134 2.77 -11.57 -10.57
N TYR A 135 3.88 -11.12 -9.96
CA TYR A 135 3.95 -9.80 -9.31
C TYR A 135 4.44 -8.72 -10.27
N GLN A 136 5.23 -9.06 -11.29
CA GLN A 136 5.90 -8.06 -12.13
C GLN A 136 4.92 -7.19 -12.95
N GLU A 137 3.92 -7.78 -13.59
CA GLU A 137 2.95 -7.02 -14.40
C GLU A 137 2.14 -6.04 -13.53
N HIS A 138 1.66 -6.51 -12.38
CA HIS A 138 0.86 -5.72 -11.47
C HIS A 138 1.68 -4.66 -10.71
N TRP A 139 2.99 -4.88 -10.57
CA TRP A 139 3.90 -3.88 -10.03
C TRP A 139 3.96 -2.65 -10.94
N PHE A 140 4.21 -2.90 -12.23
CA PHE A 140 4.28 -1.85 -13.25
C PHE A 140 2.97 -1.05 -13.33
N TYR A 141 1.81 -1.72 -13.18
CA TYR A 141 0.52 -1.04 -13.15
C TYR A 141 0.45 0.04 -12.05
N PHE A 142 0.88 -0.28 -10.82
CA PHE A 142 0.85 0.66 -9.70
C PHE A 142 1.76 1.87 -9.96
N GLU A 143 3.00 1.61 -10.40
CA GLU A 143 3.96 2.67 -10.70
C GLU A 143 3.48 3.59 -11.82
N ALA A 144 3.02 3.02 -12.93
CA ALA A 144 2.54 3.78 -14.08
C ALA A 144 1.35 4.67 -13.71
N LYS A 145 0.37 4.15 -12.94
CA LYS A 145 -0.78 4.95 -12.49
C LYS A 145 -0.36 6.15 -11.63
N TRP A 146 0.61 5.96 -10.74
CA TRP A 146 1.15 7.07 -9.95
C TRP A 146 1.96 8.06 -10.78
N GLN A 147 2.78 7.59 -11.72
CA GLN A 147 3.53 8.47 -12.62
C GLN A 147 2.58 9.35 -13.44
N PHE A 148 1.56 8.76 -14.07
CA PHE A 148 0.55 9.51 -14.83
C PHE A 148 -0.18 10.53 -13.96
N TYR A 149 -0.60 10.16 -12.75
CA TYR A 149 -1.24 11.10 -11.82
C TYR A 149 -0.34 12.29 -11.47
N LEU A 150 0.95 12.06 -11.20
CA LEU A 150 1.88 13.13 -10.87
C LEU A 150 2.16 14.04 -12.07
N GLU A 151 2.23 13.49 -13.28
CA GLU A 151 2.37 14.25 -14.52
C GLU A 151 1.13 15.10 -14.80
N GLU A 152 -0.07 14.51 -14.68
CA GLU A 152 -1.36 15.18 -14.87
C GLU A 152 -1.52 16.37 -13.91
N ARG A 153 -1.07 16.20 -12.66
CA ARG A 153 -1.09 17.26 -11.63
C ARG A 153 0.09 18.23 -11.73
N LYS A 154 1.04 18.02 -12.66
CA LYS A 154 2.29 18.77 -12.82
C LYS A 154 3.10 18.86 -11.53
N ILE A 155 3.31 17.71 -10.91
CA ILE A 155 4.11 17.52 -9.68
C ILE A 155 5.02 16.29 -9.79
N SER A 156 5.41 15.90 -11.01
CA SER A 156 6.33 14.79 -11.26
C SER A 156 7.80 15.21 -11.14
N LYS A 157 8.12 16.51 -11.27
CA LYS A 157 9.49 17.04 -11.20
C LYS A 157 9.74 17.81 -9.89
N ASP A 158 10.99 17.86 -9.45
CA ASP A 158 11.37 18.59 -8.23
C ASP A 158 11.23 20.12 -8.36
N SER A 159 11.26 20.65 -9.58
CA SER A 159 10.97 22.07 -9.87
C SER A 159 9.49 22.42 -9.68
N GLU A 160 8.61 21.43 -9.61
CA GLU A 160 7.16 21.60 -9.55
C GLU A 160 6.65 21.55 -8.11
N ASN A 161 6.15 22.70 -7.63
CA ASN A 161 5.79 22.92 -6.23
C ASN A 161 4.30 23.22 -6.01
N LYS A 162 3.47 23.16 -7.06
CA LYS A 162 2.02 23.39 -6.97
C LYS A 162 1.28 22.45 -7.90
N ALA A 163 0.36 21.67 -7.36
CA ALA A 163 -0.54 20.83 -8.16
C ALA A 163 -1.50 21.69 -8.98
N ILE A 164 -1.74 21.27 -10.22
CA ILE A 164 -2.72 21.87 -11.12
C ILE A 164 -3.92 20.93 -11.26
N PHE A 165 -5.11 21.49 -11.14
CA PHE A 165 -6.37 20.82 -11.39
C PHE A 165 -7.06 21.47 -12.58
N PRO A 166 -7.84 20.72 -13.36
CA PRO A 166 -8.71 21.29 -14.40
C PRO A 166 -9.69 22.32 -13.82
N ASP A 167 -10.17 23.24 -14.66
CA ASP A 167 -11.15 24.25 -14.25
C ASP A 167 -12.48 23.60 -13.82
N ASN A 168 -12.88 22.51 -14.48
CA ASN A 168 -13.97 21.65 -14.02
C ASN A 168 -13.42 20.36 -13.41
N TYR A 169 -13.60 20.18 -12.10
CA TYR A 169 -13.08 19.02 -11.36
C TYR A 169 -14.12 18.44 -10.39
N ASP A 170 -15.37 18.36 -10.86
CA ASP A 170 -16.48 17.73 -10.16
C ASP A 170 -16.36 16.19 -10.14
N ALA A 171 -17.32 15.51 -9.51
CA ALA A 171 -17.29 14.05 -9.41
C ALA A 171 -17.45 13.36 -10.79
N GLU A 172 -18.32 13.89 -11.65
CA GLU A 172 -18.59 13.30 -12.97
C GLU A 172 -17.36 13.38 -13.88
N GLU A 173 -16.65 14.51 -13.87
CA GLU A 173 -15.45 14.70 -14.70
C GLU A 173 -14.26 13.87 -14.19
N ARG A 174 -14.16 13.64 -12.87
CA ARG A 174 -13.09 12.82 -12.27
C ARG A 174 -13.25 11.32 -12.51
N GLU A 175 -14.48 10.85 -12.74
CA GLU A 175 -14.82 9.43 -12.85
C GLU A 175 -14.93 8.92 -14.30
N LYS A 176 -14.73 9.80 -15.29
CA LYS A 176 -14.60 9.44 -16.72
C LYS A 176 -13.29 8.69 -17.01
#